data_AF-A0A150MAY2-F1
#
_entry.id   AF-A0A150MAY2-F1
#
_cell.length_a   1.000
_cell.length_b   1.000
_cell.length_c   1.000
_cell.angle_alpha   90.00
_cell.angle_beta   90.00
_cell.angle_gamma   90.00
#
_symmetry.space_group_name_H-M   'P 1'
#
loop_
_entity.id
_entity.type
_entity.pdbx_description
1 polymer ?
#
loop_
_entity_poly.entity_id
_entity_poly.type
_entity_poly.pdbx_seq_one_letter_code
_entity_poly.pdbx_strand_id
1 'polypeptide(L)'
;MRLVRFLAVWASVFLLPLWYLLMTEPKLLPGPLQFLGKAKLGDIPLFAQILMIEIGMDMLRMAAIHTPSSLATALGLVAALMIGGIAVEVGLFSNEVILYFSVAAIGTFATPSYEMSLANRLVRIALLILSGLFGLYGYVLGLTVWIISLARMSSFGIPYLWPFIPFSYRAMRDVLIRSPMPLKNRRPAILHPRDPDR
;
A
#
# COMPACT_ATOMS: atom_id res chain seq x y z
N MET A 1 -14.65 -8.09 8.59
CA MET A 1 -13.83 -6.89 8.26
C MET A 1 -12.32 -7.14 8.03
N ARG A 2 -11.79 -8.37 8.06
CA ARG A 2 -10.36 -8.62 7.72
C ARG A 2 -10.05 -8.46 6.25
N LEU A 3 -10.94 -8.95 5.37
CA LEU A 3 -10.75 -8.90 3.92
C LEU A 3 -10.63 -7.48 3.39
N VAL A 4 -11.47 -6.55 3.88
CA VAL A 4 -11.37 -5.12 3.55
C VAL A 4 -10.02 -4.54 3.98
N ARG A 5 -9.53 -4.90 5.17
CA ARG A 5 -8.20 -4.46 5.63
C ARG A 5 -7.09 -5.03 4.77
N PHE A 6 -7.15 -6.31 4.40
CA PHE A 6 -6.18 -6.90 3.49
C PHE A 6 -6.18 -6.19 2.14
N LEU A 7 -7.34 -5.99 1.53
CA LEU A 7 -7.46 -5.23 0.28
C LEU A 7 -6.89 -3.82 0.40
N ALA A 8 -7.15 -3.13 1.52
CA ALA A 8 -6.62 -1.79 1.76
C ALA A 8 -5.08 -1.80 1.87
N VAL A 9 -4.49 -2.79 2.54
CA VAL A 9 -3.03 -2.93 2.64
C VAL A 9 -2.40 -3.29 1.28
N TRP A 10 -3.02 -4.18 0.51
CA TRP A 10 -2.55 -4.49 -0.85
C TRP A 10 -2.67 -3.25 -1.75
N ALA A 11 -3.81 -2.56 -1.74
CA ALA A 11 -3.99 -1.31 -2.47
C ALA A 11 -2.97 -0.25 -2.06
N SER A 12 -2.62 -0.17 -0.77
CA SER A 12 -1.63 0.81 -0.30
C SER A 12 -0.25 0.59 -0.86
N VAL A 13 0.18 -0.64 -1.16
CA VAL A 13 1.52 -0.89 -1.67
C VAL A 13 1.55 -0.87 -3.19
N PHE A 14 0.59 -1.51 -3.86
CA PHE A 14 0.68 -1.80 -5.29
C PHE A 14 -0.08 -0.85 -6.19
N LEU A 15 -1.18 -0.26 -5.71
CA LEU A 15 -2.12 0.46 -6.59
C LEU A 15 -1.45 1.66 -7.24
N LEU A 16 -0.74 2.48 -6.46
CA LEU A 16 -0.14 3.72 -6.94
C LEU A 16 1.01 3.48 -7.93
N PRO A 17 2.02 2.61 -7.67
CA PRO A 17 3.04 2.30 -8.67
C PRO A 17 2.49 1.59 -9.90
N LEU A 18 1.49 0.71 -9.74
CA LEU A 18 0.86 0.05 -10.88
C LEU A 18 0.12 1.05 -11.76
N TRP A 19 -0.64 1.97 -11.16
CA TRP A 19 -1.34 3.01 -11.90
C TRP A 19 -0.36 3.94 -12.63
N TYR A 20 0.73 4.35 -11.97
CA TYR A 20 1.79 5.12 -12.61
C TYR A 20 2.32 4.41 -13.85
N LEU A 21 2.61 3.10 -13.76
CA LEU A 21 3.08 2.29 -14.87
C LEU A 21 2.07 2.23 -16.03
N LEU A 22 0.77 2.04 -15.72
CA LEU A 22 -0.28 2.00 -16.74
C LEU A 22 -0.43 3.33 -17.49
N MET A 23 -0.15 4.44 -16.81
CA MET A 23 -0.20 5.77 -17.41
C MET A 23 1.04 6.08 -18.25
N THR A 24 2.22 5.61 -17.85
CA THR A 24 3.47 5.80 -18.61
C THR A 24 3.63 4.82 -19.77
N GLU A 25 3.03 3.63 -19.67
CA GLU A 25 3.02 2.62 -20.73
C GLU A 25 1.58 2.23 -21.14
N PRO A 26 0.85 3.09 -21.89
CA PRO A 26 -0.53 2.82 -22.27
C PRO A 26 -0.73 1.54 -23.09
N LYS A 27 0.34 1.01 -23.69
CA LYS A 27 0.33 -0.29 -24.40
C LYS A 27 -0.08 -1.46 -23.52
N LEU A 28 0.08 -1.33 -22.20
CA LEU A 28 -0.27 -2.37 -21.22
C LEU A 28 -1.77 -2.36 -20.87
N LEU A 29 -2.52 -1.32 -21.27
CA LEU A 29 -3.94 -1.19 -20.94
C LEU A 29 -4.80 -2.09 -21.86
N PRO A 30 -5.55 -3.05 -21.30
CA PRO A 30 -6.54 -3.78 -22.09
C PRO A 30 -7.66 -2.82 -22.54
N GLY A 31 -8.24 -3.05 -23.73
CA GLY A 31 -9.26 -2.22 -24.38
C GLY A 31 -10.29 -1.51 -23.45
N PRO A 32 -10.97 -2.21 -22.52
CA PRO A 32 -11.95 -1.59 -21.63
C PRO A 32 -11.37 -0.60 -20.60
N LEU A 33 -10.06 -0.62 -20.35
CA LEU A 33 -9.37 0.25 -19.38
C LEU A 33 -8.66 1.44 -20.04
N GLN A 34 -8.78 1.63 -21.36
CA GLN A 34 -8.10 2.71 -22.07
C GLN A 34 -8.52 4.13 -21.63
N PHE A 35 -9.65 4.28 -20.93
CA PHE A 35 -10.03 5.57 -20.34
C PHE A 35 -9.00 6.06 -19.30
N LEU A 36 -8.29 5.14 -18.64
CA LEU A 36 -7.23 5.46 -17.67
C LEU A 36 -6.00 6.11 -18.33
N GLY A 37 -5.70 5.76 -19.58
CA GLY A 37 -4.54 6.31 -20.32
C GLY A 37 -4.80 7.64 -21.01
N LYS A 38 -6.04 8.16 -20.96
CA LYS A 38 -6.44 9.44 -21.56
C LYS A 38 -6.34 10.61 -20.58
N ALA A 39 -5.79 10.37 -19.40
CA ALA A 39 -5.61 11.41 -18.41
C ALA A 39 -4.77 12.54 -18.98
N LYS A 40 -5.23 13.78 -18.79
CA LYS A 40 -4.45 14.95 -19.16
C LYS A 40 -3.22 14.98 -18.26
N LEU A 41 -2.07 14.64 -18.83
CA LEU A 41 -0.78 14.92 -18.23
C LEU A 41 -0.70 16.45 -18.09
N GLY A 42 -0.73 16.94 -16.85
CA GLY A 42 -0.48 18.36 -16.57
C GLY A 42 0.96 18.75 -16.94
N ASP A 43 1.29 20.02 -16.74
CA ASP A 43 2.61 20.56 -17.10
C ASP A 43 3.76 19.91 -16.30
N ILE A 44 3.45 19.35 -15.12
CA ILE A 44 4.42 18.69 -14.23
C ILE A 44 4.47 17.18 -14.53
N PRO A 45 5.68 16.58 -14.67
CA PRO A 45 5.82 15.15 -14.86
C PRO A 45 5.10 14.33 -13.78
N LEU A 46 4.38 13.30 -14.20
CA LEU A 46 3.57 12.47 -13.30
C LEU A 46 4.39 11.88 -12.13
N PHE A 47 5.61 11.44 -12.41
CA PHE A 47 6.52 10.92 -11.39
C PHE A 47 6.84 11.96 -10.31
N ALA A 48 7.08 13.21 -10.72
CA ALA A 48 7.35 14.31 -9.79
C ALA A 48 6.12 14.64 -8.94
N GLN A 49 4.91 14.63 -9.52
CA GLN A 49 3.67 14.80 -8.77
C GLN A 49 3.53 13.76 -7.65
N ILE A 50 3.76 12.48 -7.98
CA ILE A 50 3.65 11.38 -7.00
C ILE A 50 4.72 11.49 -5.89
N LEU A 51 5.95 11.86 -6.23
CA LEU A 51 7.00 12.06 -5.22
C LEU A 51 6.69 13.25 -4.30
N MET A 52 6.21 14.37 -4.86
CA MET A 52 5.86 15.55 -4.07
C MET A 52 4.73 15.24 -3.08
N ILE A 53 3.68 14.53 -3.50
CA ILE A 53 2.57 14.19 -2.59
C ILE A 53 2.98 13.17 -1.52
N GLU A 54 3.85 12.21 -1.83
CA GLU A 54 4.39 11.26 -0.85
C GLU A 54 5.26 11.93 0.21
N ILE A 55 6.08 12.90 -0.18
CA ILE A 55 6.90 13.70 0.75
C ILE A 55 6.00 14.66 1.53
N GLY A 56 5.06 15.33 0.87
CA GLY A 56 4.12 16.27 1.49
C GLY A 56 3.27 15.60 2.57
N MET A 57 2.81 14.37 2.33
CA MET A 57 2.06 13.61 3.33
C MET A 57 2.90 13.23 4.56
N ASP A 58 4.20 12.99 4.37
CA ASP A 58 5.11 12.74 5.48
C ASP A 58 5.32 13.99 6.33
N MET A 59 5.56 15.12 5.68
CA MET A 59 5.66 16.41 6.36
C MET A 59 4.37 16.69 7.15
N LEU A 60 3.21 16.45 6.53
CA LEU A 60 1.91 16.61 7.18
C LEU A 60 1.76 15.67 8.38
N ARG A 61 2.15 14.40 8.24
CA ARG A 61 2.11 13.42 9.35
C ARG A 61 3.03 13.81 10.50
N MET A 62 4.27 14.20 10.22
CA MET A 62 5.23 14.64 11.24
C MET A 62 4.69 15.88 11.96
N ALA A 63 4.19 16.88 11.21
CA ALA A 63 3.56 18.06 11.78
C ALA A 63 2.35 17.70 12.66
N ALA A 64 1.49 16.79 12.20
CA ALA A 64 0.29 16.37 12.93
C ALA A 64 0.62 15.66 14.24
N ILE A 65 1.66 14.81 14.28
CA ILE A 65 2.08 14.10 15.51
C ILE A 65 2.61 15.08 16.58
N HIS A 66 3.25 16.17 16.15
CA HIS A 66 3.75 17.22 17.05
C HIS A 66 2.72 18.32 17.36
N THR A 67 1.50 18.23 16.81
CA THR A 67 0.43 19.19 17.03
C THR A 67 -0.59 18.65 18.03
N PRO A 68 -1.14 19.46 18.96
CA PRO A 68 -2.23 19.04 19.83
C PRO A 68 -3.43 18.49 19.04
N SER A 69 -4.05 17.42 19.54
CA SER A 69 -5.13 16.70 18.84
C SER A 69 -6.34 17.56 18.49
N SER A 70 -6.62 18.60 19.29
CA SER A 70 -7.68 19.59 19.04
C SER A 70 -7.44 20.43 17.79
N LEU A 71 -6.17 20.75 17.47
CA LEU A 71 -5.78 21.51 16.29
C LEU A 71 -5.53 20.60 15.07
N ALA A 72 -5.07 19.38 15.29
CA ALA A 72 -4.74 18.43 14.22
C ALA A 72 -5.93 18.15 13.28
N THR A 73 -7.15 18.05 13.81
CA THR A 73 -8.36 17.81 13.00
C THR A 73 -8.69 19.00 12.10
N ALA A 74 -8.62 20.22 12.65
CA ALA A 74 -8.88 21.44 11.88
C ALA A 74 -7.83 21.65 10.78
N LEU A 75 -6.55 21.47 11.11
CA LEU A 75 -5.45 21.55 10.15
C LEU A 75 -5.55 20.49 9.05
N GLY A 76 -5.96 19.26 9.40
CA GLY A 76 -6.20 18.20 8.42
C GLY A 76 -7.30 18.56 7.41
N LEU A 77 -8.38 19.18 7.88
CA LEU A 77 -9.48 19.63 7.03
C LEU A 77 -9.06 20.79 6.11
N VAL A 78 -8.31 21.76 6.64
CA VAL A 78 -7.73 22.85 5.84
C VAL A 78 -6.77 22.32 4.78
N ALA A 79 -5.89 21.37 5.14
CA ALA A 79 -4.96 20.76 4.20
C ALA A 79 -5.68 19.99 3.09
N ALA A 80 -6.71 19.22 3.43
CA ALA A 80 -7.45 18.42 2.45
C ALA A 80 -8.31 19.28 1.51
N LEU A 81 -9.10 20.22 2.05
CA LEU A 81 -10.07 20.98 1.26
C LEU A 81 -9.45 22.21 0.59
N MET A 82 -8.67 23.00 1.32
CA MET A 82 -8.12 24.25 0.79
C MET A 82 -6.84 24.00 0.01
N ILE A 83 -5.84 23.40 0.65
CA ILE A 83 -4.52 23.20 0.01
C ILE A 83 -4.63 22.17 -1.11
N GLY A 84 -5.30 21.04 -0.86
CA GLY A 84 -5.53 20.01 -1.88
C GLY A 84 -6.33 20.53 -3.08
N GLY A 85 -7.41 21.28 -2.84
CA GLY A 85 -8.23 21.88 -3.90
C GLY A 85 -7.43 22.86 -4.76
N ILE A 86 -6.76 23.83 -4.12
CA ILE A 86 -5.93 24.82 -4.83
C ILE A 86 -4.83 24.13 -5.64
N ALA A 87 -4.18 23.11 -5.08
CA ALA A 87 -3.12 22.39 -5.76
C ALA A 87 -3.60 21.70 -7.06
N VAL A 88 -4.86 21.24 -7.13
CA VAL A 88 -5.45 20.78 -8.39
C VAL A 88 -5.74 21.93 -9.33
N GLU A 89 -6.35 23.00 -8.82
CA GLU A 89 -6.76 24.16 -9.62
C GLU A 89 -5.57 24.84 -10.32
N VAL A 90 -4.44 24.97 -9.63
CA VAL A 90 -3.21 25.53 -10.22
C VAL A 90 -2.43 24.55 -11.09
N GLY A 91 -2.90 23.31 -11.22
CA GLY A 91 -2.27 22.27 -12.05
C GLY A 91 -1.05 21.58 -11.42
N LEU A 92 -0.81 21.76 -10.10
CA LEU A 92 0.28 21.08 -9.39
C LEU A 92 0.04 19.57 -9.31
N PHE A 93 -1.21 19.15 -9.08
CA PHE A 93 -1.61 17.74 -9.06
C PHE A 93 -2.79 17.48 -10.00
N SER A 94 -2.74 16.34 -10.69
CA SER A 94 -3.92 15.83 -11.39
C SER A 94 -4.92 15.19 -10.42
N ASN A 95 -6.20 15.26 -10.76
CA ASN A 95 -7.29 14.61 -9.99
C ASN A 95 -7.02 13.13 -9.73
N GLU A 96 -6.41 12.46 -10.71
CA GLU A 96 -6.12 11.03 -10.63
C GLU A 96 -5.00 10.73 -9.65
N VAL A 97 -3.92 11.53 -9.64
CA VAL A 97 -2.87 11.41 -8.62
C VAL A 97 -3.48 11.50 -7.22
N ILE A 98 -4.35 12.48 -6.97
CA ILE A 98 -5.00 12.63 -5.67
C ILE A 98 -5.90 11.45 -5.33
N LEU A 99 -6.66 10.94 -6.29
CA LEU A 99 -7.55 9.79 -6.11
C LEU A 99 -6.76 8.53 -5.70
N TYR A 100 -5.78 8.13 -6.51
CA TYR A 100 -5.01 6.91 -6.26
C TYR A 100 -4.13 7.05 -5.01
N PHE A 101 -3.56 8.24 -4.79
CA PHE A 101 -2.83 8.52 -3.56
C PHE A 101 -3.71 8.43 -2.33
N SER A 102 -4.93 8.96 -2.38
CA SER A 102 -5.88 8.92 -1.25
C SER A 102 -6.24 7.48 -0.88
N VAL A 103 -6.46 6.60 -1.86
CA VAL A 103 -6.67 5.16 -1.61
C VAL A 103 -5.42 4.54 -0.96
N ALA A 104 -4.23 4.87 -1.44
CA ALA A 104 -3.00 4.36 -0.87
C ALA A 104 -2.73 4.87 0.56
N ALA A 105 -3.05 6.13 0.83
CA ALA A 105 -2.94 6.74 2.16
C ALA A 105 -3.91 6.09 3.15
N ILE A 106 -5.18 5.91 2.77
CA ILE A 106 -6.19 5.22 3.58
C ILE A 106 -5.73 3.78 3.89
N GLY A 107 -5.22 3.07 2.90
CA GLY A 107 -4.69 1.72 3.11
C GLY A 107 -3.45 1.66 4.01
N THR A 108 -2.64 2.73 4.01
CA THR A 108 -1.53 2.88 4.96
C THR A 108 -2.05 3.00 6.39
N PHE A 109 -3.10 3.82 6.64
CA PHE A 109 -3.74 3.93 7.95
C PHE A 109 -4.54 2.68 8.37
N ALA A 110 -4.98 1.85 7.41
CA ALA A 110 -5.61 0.56 7.70
C ALA A 110 -4.60 -0.50 8.21
N THR A 111 -3.30 -0.25 8.05
CA THR A 111 -2.24 -1.16 8.52
C THR A 111 -2.15 -1.08 10.06
N PRO A 112 -2.32 -2.19 10.80
CA PRO A 112 -2.45 -2.16 12.26
C PRO A 112 -1.22 -1.70 13.03
N SER A 113 -0.02 -1.81 12.43
CA SER A 113 1.24 -1.42 13.04
C SER A 113 1.82 -0.24 12.26
N TYR A 114 2.26 0.78 12.99
CA TYR A 114 2.87 1.97 12.41
C TYR A 114 4.16 1.62 11.63
N GLU A 115 5.04 0.85 12.27
CA GLU A 115 6.29 0.34 11.66
C GLU A 115 6.01 -0.45 10.38
N MET A 116 4.97 -1.29 10.40
CA MET A 116 4.56 -2.04 9.21
C MET A 116 4.05 -1.12 8.10
N SER A 117 3.32 -0.05 8.45
CA SER A 117 2.86 0.93 7.46
C SER A 117 4.03 1.68 6.82
N LEU A 118 5.07 2.01 7.61
CA LEU A 118 6.29 2.63 7.10
C LEU A 118 7.06 1.68 6.18
N ALA A 119 7.21 0.40 6.57
CA ALA A 119 7.84 -0.61 5.71
C ALA A 119 7.09 -0.77 4.38
N ASN A 120 5.76 -0.87 4.41
CA ASN A 120 4.91 -0.93 3.22
C ASN A 120 5.09 0.30 2.32
N ARG A 121 5.23 1.49 2.91
CA ARG A 121 5.49 2.72 2.17
C ARG A 121 6.87 2.74 1.52
N LEU A 122 7.92 2.30 2.21
CA LEU A 122 9.26 2.19 1.61
C LEU A 122 9.26 1.27 0.39
N VAL A 123 8.53 0.15 0.48
CA VAL A 123 8.34 -0.77 -0.64
C VAL A 123 7.59 -0.08 -1.79
N ARG A 124 6.51 0.65 -1.50
CA ARG A 124 5.78 1.43 -2.52
C ARG A 124 6.69 2.44 -3.23
N ILE A 125 7.49 3.19 -2.49
CA ILE A 125 8.42 4.18 -3.05
C ILE A 125 9.49 3.48 -3.90
N ALA A 126 10.06 2.37 -3.43
CA ALA A 126 11.01 1.58 -4.20
C ALA A 126 10.40 1.06 -5.51
N LEU A 127 9.16 0.54 -5.47
CA LEU A 127 8.43 0.11 -6.67
C LEU A 127 8.18 1.28 -7.63
N LEU A 128 7.79 2.45 -7.11
CA LEU A 128 7.60 3.66 -7.93
C LEU A 128 8.89 4.09 -8.63
N ILE A 129 10.01 4.15 -7.90
CA ILE A 129 11.32 4.54 -8.47
C ILE A 129 11.75 3.54 -9.54
N LEU A 130 11.67 2.23 -9.26
CA LEU A 130 12.04 1.21 -10.23
C LEU A 130 11.14 1.24 -11.47
N SER A 131 9.83 1.47 -11.29
CA SER A 131 8.89 1.63 -12.41
C SER A 131 9.16 2.91 -13.20
N GLY A 132 9.61 3.98 -12.55
CA GLY A 132 9.98 5.23 -13.21
C GLY A 132 11.24 5.11 -14.05
N LEU A 133 12.23 4.34 -13.58
CA LEU A 133 13.52 4.18 -14.26
C LEU A 133 13.50 3.10 -15.36
N PHE A 134 12.82 1.98 -15.12
CA PHE A 134 12.87 0.79 -15.99
C PHE A 134 11.49 0.33 -16.49
N GLY A 135 10.44 1.12 -16.26
CA GLY A 135 9.09 0.78 -16.70
C GLY A 135 8.59 -0.54 -16.12
N LEU A 136 7.93 -1.35 -16.95
CA LEU A 136 7.37 -2.65 -16.56
C LEU A 136 8.43 -3.60 -15.98
N TYR A 137 9.63 -3.63 -16.58
CA TYR A 137 10.71 -4.50 -16.12
C TYR A 137 11.16 -4.13 -14.70
N GLY A 138 11.22 -2.84 -14.39
CA GLY A 138 11.52 -2.35 -13.05
C GLY A 138 10.48 -2.74 -12.02
N TYR A 139 9.19 -2.61 -12.37
CA TYR A 139 8.10 -3.01 -11.49
C TYR A 139 8.16 -4.50 -11.16
N VAL A 140 8.30 -5.36 -12.17
CA VAL A 140 8.37 -6.81 -12.01
C VAL A 140 9.62 -7.22 -11.23
N LEU A 141 10.78 -6.63 -11.52
CA LEU A 141 12.02 -6.90 -10.81
C LEU A 141 11.92 -6.49 -9.34
N GLY A 142 11.40 -5.29 -9.06
CA GLY A 142 11.18 -4.79 -7.70
C GLY A 142 10.22 -5.68 -6.91
N LEU A 143 9.13 -6.11 -7.53
CA LEU A 143 8.18 -7.03 -6.93
C LEU A 143 8.84 -8.39 -6.61
N THR A 144 9.64 -8.91 -7.53
CA THR A 144 10.33 -10.20 -7.37
C THR A 144 11.34 -10.14 -6.22
N VAL A 145 12.19 -9.09 -6.19
CA VAL A 145 13.16 -8.87 -5.11
C VAL A 145 12.45 -8.72 -3.76
N TRP A 146 11.33 -8.00 -3.72
CA TRP A 146 10.54 -7.85 -2.50
C TRP A 146 9.98 -9.18 -2.00
N ILE A 147 9.38 -10.01 -2.87
CA ILE A 147 8.87 -11.33 -2.52
C ILE A 147 10.00 -12.24 -2.01
N ILE A 148 11.16 -12.25 -2.67
CA ILE A 148 12.33 -13.04 -2.24
C ILE A 148 12.80 -12.59 -0.86
N SER A 149 12.84 -11.27 -0.60
CA SER A 149 13.21 -10.72 0.71
C SER A 149 12.26 -11.22 1.81
N LEU A 150 10.95 -11.17 1.57
CA LEU A 150 9.95 -11.69 2.51
C LEU A 150 10.07 -13.20 2.73
N ALA A 151 10.38 -13.96 1.67
CA ALA A 151 10.55 -15.41 1.77
C ALA A 151 11.77 -15.81 2.62
N ARG A 152 12.80 -14.96 2.66
CA ARG A 152 14.00 -15.18 3.48
C ARG A 152 13.85 -14.71 4.93
N MET A 153 12.87 -13.85 5.21
CA MET A 153 12.62 -13.37 6.57
C MET A 153 11.90 -14.42 7.41
N SER A 154 12.36 -14.59 8.66
CA SER A 154 11.70 -15.38 9.68
C SER A 154 11.38 -14.52 10.90
N SER A 155 10.18 -14.62 11.44
CA SER A 155 9.76 -13.99 12.69
C SER A 155 9.60 -15.06 13.76
N PHE A 156 10.40 -15.00 14.83
CA PHE A 156 10.38 -15.97 15.93
C PHE A 156 10.48 -17.44 15.47
N GLY A 157 11.35 -17.71 14.50
CA GLY A 157 11.56 -19.05 13.93
C GLY A 157 10.49 -19.51 12.93
N ILE A 158 9.50 -18.66 12.62
CA ILE A 158 8.44 -18.95 11.64
C ILE A 158 8.70 -18.13 10.37
N PRO A 159 8.64 -18.70 9.17
CA PRO A 159 8.75 -17.95 7.91
C PRO A 159 7.71 -16.83 7.84
N TYR A 160 8.13 -15.63 7.42
CA TYR A 160 7.25 -14.46 7.37
C TYR A 160 6.06 -14.65 6.42
N LEU A 161 6.27 -15.37 5.32
CA LEU A 161 5.23 -15.69 4.34
C LEU A 161 4.30 -16.84 4.74
N TRP A 162 4.44 -17.42 5.94
CA TRP A 162 3.49 -18.44 6.40
C TRP A 162 2.09 -17.81 6.59
N PRO A 163 0.99 -18.42 6.13
CA PRO A 163 0.82 -19.79 5.62
C PRO A 163 0.87 -19.94 4.10
N PHE A 164 1.34 -18.93 3.36
CA PHE A 164 1.54 -19.00 1.92
C PHE A 164 2.77 -19.84 1.57
N ILE A 165 3.89 -19.59 2.26
CA ILE A 165 5.15 -20.35 2.13
C ILE A 165 5.72 -20.61 3.53
N PRO A 166 5.85 -21.88 3.99
CA PRO A 166 5.31 -23.10 3.38
C PRO A 166 3.78 -23.12 3.39
N PHE A 167 3.18 -23.66 2.32
CA PHE A 167 1.74 -23.63 2.11
C PHE A 167 0.98 -24.47 3.14
N SER A 168 -0.01 -23.87 3.80
CA SER A 168 -0.93 -24.58 4.70
C SER A 168 -2.37 -24.17 4.43
N TYR A 169 -3.13 -25.03 3.74
CA TYR A 169 -4.52 -24.76 3.39
C TYR A 169 -5.39 -24.43 4.62
N ARG A 170 -5.23 -25.18 5.72
CA ARG A 170 -6.01 -24.98 6.95
C ARG A 170 -5.74 -23.61 7.57
N ALA A 171 -4.47 -23.22 7.67
CA ALA A 171 -4.10 -21.91 8.20
C ALA A 171 -4.49 -20.77 7.25
N MET A 172 -4.38 -20.97 5.93
CA MET A 172 -4.81 -20.00 4.93
C MET A 172 -6.31 -19.70 5.02
N ARG A 173 -7.14 -20.75 5.18
CA ARG A 173 -8.58 -20.61 5.39
C ARG A 173 -8.88 -19.81 6.66
N ASP A 174 -8.18 -20.08 7.77
CA ASP A 174 -8.32 -19.34 9.03
C ASP A 174 -7.87 -17.88 8.95
N VAL A 175 -6.90 -17.56 8.08
CA VAL A 175 -6.44 -16.19 7.82
C VAL A 175 -7.48 -15.40 7.03
N LEU A 176 -8.01 -15.97 5.93
CA LEU A 176 -9.04 -15.32 5.11
C LEU A 176 -10.38 -15.24 5.82
N ILE A 177 -10.83 -16.35 6.40
CA ILE A 177 -12.15 -16.51 7.02
C ILE A 177 -11.93 -16.86 8.49
N ARG A 178 -12.14 -15.89 9.39
CA ARG A 178 -11.96 -16.10 10.82
C ARG A 178 -13.04 -17.04 11.35
N SER A 179 -12.67 -18.25 11.73
CA SER A 179 -13.49 -19.12 12.57
C SER A 179 -13.67 -18.52 13.98
N PRO A 180 -14.86 -18.61 14.61
CA PRO A 180 -15.08 -18.15 15.99
C PRO A 180 -14.08 -18.79 16.96
N MET A 181 -13.57 -17.98 17.90
CA MET A 181 -12.54 -18.42 18.86
C MET A 181 -12.90 -19.67 19.69
N PRO A 182 -14.16 -19.91 20.12
CA PRO A 182 -14.52 -21.15 20.83
C PRO A 182 -14.56 -22.41 19.94
N LEU A 183 -14.49 -22.28 18.62
CA LEU A 183 -14.40 -23.42 17.69
C LEU A 183 -12.95 -23.75 17.31
N LYS A 184 -11.98 -22.98 17.81
CA LYS A 184 -10.56 -23.11 17.47
C LYS A 184 -9.83 -23.97 18.50
N ASN A 185 -10.03 -25.28 18.41
CA ASN A 185 -9.45 -26.24 19.36
C ASN A 185 -8.01 -26.61 19.03
N ARG A 186 -7.51 -26.42 17.80
CA ARG A 186 -6.16 -26.86 17.41
C ARG A 186 -5.15 -25.73 17.31
N ARG A 187 -3.94 -25.99 17.85
CA ARG A 187 -2.77 -25.11 17.73
C ARG A 187 -2.17 -25.22 16.32
N PRO A 188 -1.61 -24.13 15.75
CA PRO A 188 -0.93 -24.18 14.46
C PRO A 188 0.21 -25.21 14.45
N ALA A 189 0.23 -26.11 13.46
CA ALA A 189 1.23 -27.19 13.37
C ALA A 189 2.68 -26.68 13.25
N ILE A 190 2.87 -25.48 12.70
CA ILE A 190 4.19 -24.86 12.54
C ILE A 190 4.87 -24.49 13.86
N LEU A 191 4.12 -24.41 14.95
CA LEU A 191 4.65 -24.07 16.28
C LEU A 191 5.26 -25.27 17.02
N HIS A 192 5.25 -26.47 16.41
CA HIS A 192 5.63 -27.73 17.06
C HIS A 192 5.07 -27.86 18.49
N PRO A 193 3.75 -27.71 18.68
CA PRO A 193 3.18 -27.71 20.02
C PRO A 193 3.23 -29.13 20.62
N ARG A 194 3.57 -29.23 21.91
CA ARG A 194 3.53 -30.51 22.65
C ARG A 194 2.12 -31.09 22.79
N ASP A 195 1.12 -30.21 22.83
CA ASP A 195 -0.31 -30.57 22.80
C ASP A 195 -0.93 -30.00 21.52
N PRO A 196 -1.48 -30.84 20.62
CA PRO A 196 -2.13 -30.37 19.40
C PRO A 196 -3.40 -29.57 19.66
N ASP A 197 -4.05 -29.77 20.81
CA ASP A 197 -5.26 -29.07 21.20
C ASP A 197 -4.96 -27.92 22.20
N ARG A 198 -5.90 -27.00 22.37
CA ARG A 198 -5.67 -25.73 23.07
C ARG A 198 -5.83 -25.84 24.57
#